data_AF-A0AAN8Q1N4-F1
#
_entry.id   AF-A0AAN8Q1N4-F1
#
_cell.length_a   1.000
_cell.length_b   1.000
_cell.length_c   1.000
_cell.angle_alpha   90.00
_cell.angle_beta   90.00
_cell.angle_gamma   90.00
#
_symmetry.space_group_name_H-M   'P 1'
#
loop_
_entity.id
_entity.type
_entity.pdbx_description
1 polymer ?
#
loop_
_entity_poly.entity_id
_entity_poly.type
_entity_poly.pdbx_seq_one_letter_code
_entity_poly.pdbx_strand_id
1 'polypeptide(L)'
;MDDTASPMIPEPDSKKYTVNADKAPENGAAATPEGENGPVELKQRISLLNGCTVIVGSIIGSGIFVSPKGVMEGSGSVGLSLIVWILSGVYSMIGAYCYSELGTSIVRSGADYAYIFEAFGPFLAFIRLWVECMIVRPCSQAIVALTFSYYVIEPLFPDCTQPDDAVKILAAICISKFII
;
A
#
# COMPACT_ATOMS: atom_id res chain seq x y z
N MET A 1 -16.24 6.63 -57.76
CA MET A 1 -14.98 5.88 -57.84
C MET A 1 -13.87 6.88 -57.52
N ASP A 2 -13.24 6.95 -56.37
CA ASP A 2 -13.26 6.16 -55.14
C ASP A 2 -12.78 7.12 -54.04
N ASP A 3 -13.54 7.22 -52.95
CA ASP A 3 -13.17 8.00 -51.77
C ASP A 3 -12.07 7.24 -51.01
N THR A 4 -10.92 7.89 -50.85
CA THR A 4 -9.79 7.44 -50.05
C THR A 4 -10.20 7.23 -48.59
N ALA A 5 -10.11 5.98 -48.14
CA ALA A 5 -10.36 5.53 -46.78
C ALA A 5 -9.33 6.08 -45.77
N SER A 6 -9.82 6.80 -44.76
CA SER A 6 -9.14 6.99 -43.47
C SER A 6 -9.25 5.71 -42.63
N PRO A 7 -8.19 5.25 -41.93
CA PRO A 7 -8.28 4.13 -41.01
C PRO A 7 -9.16 4.48 -39.81
N MET A 8 -10.30 3.80 -39.68
CA MET A 8 -11.15 3.77 -38.49
C MET A 8 -10.36 3.19 -37.32
N ILE A 9 -10.08 4.04 -36.34
CA ILE A 9 -9.69 3.65 -34.99
C ILE A 9 -10.89 2.91 -34.38
N PRO A 10 -10.74 1.67 -33.87
CA PRO A 10 -11.86 0.97 -33.24
C PRO A 10 -12.28 1.70 -31.96
N GLU A 11 -13.57 2.03 -31.84
CA GLU A 11 -14.17 2.49 -30.59
C GLU A 11 -13.99 1.43 -29.49
N PRO A 12 -13.63 1.81 -28.24
CA PRO A 12 -13.59 0.87 -27.13
C PRO A 12 -15.02 0.48 -26.72
N ASP A 13 -15.32 -0.80 -26.87
CA ASP A 13 -16.57 -1.45 -26.47
C ASP A 13 -16.97 -1.10 -25.03
N SER A 14 -18.09 -0.38 -24.90
CA SER A 14 -18.78 -0.12 -23.64
C SER A 14 -19.42 -1.40 -23.10
N LYS A 15 -18.62 -2.31 -22.54
CA LYS A 15 -19.19 -3.40 -21.73
C LYS A 15 -19.64 -2.84 -20.39
N LYS A 16 -20.93 -2.50 -20.34
CA LYS A 16 -21.72 -2.14 -19.15
C LYS A 16 -21.36 -3.05 -17.97
N TYR A 17 -20.77 -2.45 -16.94
CA TYR A 17 -20.59 -3.05 -15.62
C TYR A 17 -21.97 -3.13 -14.93
N THR A 18 -22.72 -4.20 -15.17
CA THR A 18 -23.96 -4.49 -14.44
C THR A 18 -23.62 -5.32 -13.20
N VAL A 19 -23.62 -4.67 -12.04
CA VAL A 19 -23.56 -5.34 -10.73
C VAL A 19 -24.89 -6.07 -10.51
N ASN A 20 -24.93 -7.37 -10.81
CA ASN A 20 -26.00 -8.23 -10.32
C ASN A 20 -25.67 -8.61 -8.87
N ALA A 21 -26.25 -7.85 -7.94
CA ALA A 21 -26.48 -8.33 -6.59
C ALA A 21 -27.53 -9.43 -6.68
N ASP A 22 -27.16 -10.68 -6.35
CA ASP A 22 -27.96 -11.56 -5.50
C ASP A 22 -27.42 -13.01 -5.49
N LYS A 23 -27.49 -13.60 -4.28
CA LYS A 23 -27.32 -15.00 -3.87
C LYS A 23 -25.91 -15.50 -3.56
N ALA A 24 -25.65 -15.58 -2.25
CA ALA A 24 -24.73 -16.53 -1.64
C ALA A 24 -25.29 -17.96 -1.72
N PRO A 25 -24.43 -18.97 -1.93
CA PRO A 25 -24.69 -20.30 -1.39
C PRO A 25 -23.60 -20.77 -0.42
N GLU A 26 -24.09 -21.41 0.63
CA GLU A 26 -23.40 -22.15 1.69
C GLU A 26 -22.56 -23.35 1.19
N ASN A 27 -21.46 -23.60 1.91
CA ASN A 27 -20.84 -24.89 2.26
C ASN A 27 -20.17 -25.79 1.19
N GLY A 28 -18.82 -25.82 1.29
CA GLY A 28 -17.93 -26.99 1.47
C GLY A 28 -18.18 -28.31 0.73
N ALA A 29 -17.23 -28.71 -0.13
CA ALA A 29 -16.51 -30.00 -0.12
C ALA A 29 -15.65 -30.15 -1.39
N ALA A 30 -14.53 -30.85 -1.26
CA ALA A 30 -13.54 -31.12 -2.29
C ALA A 30 -14.08 -31.96 -3.46
N ALA A 31 -13.73 -31.56 -4.68
CA ALA A 31 -13.60 -32.44 -5.84
C ALA A 31 -12.67 -31.77 -6.88
N THR A 32 -11.51 -32.38 -7.13
CA THR A 32 -10.73 -32.14 -8.34
C THR A 32 -11.35 -32.98 -9.46
N PRO A 33 -11.60 -32.37 -10.62
CA PRO A 33 -11.17 -33.04 -11.85
C PRO A 33 -10.44 -32.08 -12.81
N GLU A 34 -9.33 -32.60 -13.30
CA GLU A 34 -8.71 -32.49 -14.62
C GLU A 34 -9.22 -31.42 -15.62
N GLY A 35 -8.26 -30.62 -16.11
CA GLY A 35 -8.07 -30.37 -17.54
C GLY A 35 -9.02 -29.41 -18.27
N GLU A 36 -8.73 -28.10 -18.23
CA GLU A 36 -9.08 -27.18 -19.32
C GLU A 36 -8.10 -26.00 -19.34
N ASN A 37 -7.27 -25.89 -20.39
CA ASN A 37 -6.44 -24.70 -20.66
C ASN A 37 -7.32 -23.58 -21.25
N GLY A 38 -8.34 -23.15 -20.50
CA GLY A 38 -9.02 -21.88 -20.75
C GLY A 38 -8.21 -20.72 -20.14
N PRO A 39 -8.37 -19.48 -20.61
CA PRO A 39 -7.79 -18.34 -19.91
C PRO A 39 -8.27 -18.37 -18.46
N VAL A 40 -7.32 -18.45 -17.51
CA VAL A 40 -7.61 -18.47 -16.08
C VAL A 40 -8.22 -17.12 -15.71
N GLU A 41 -9.54 -17.01 -15.85
CA GLU A 41 -10.28 -15.83 -15.47
C GLU A 41 -10.54 -15.88 -13.97
N LEU A 42 -9.74 -15.12 -13.22
CA LEU A 42 -9.90 -14.98 -11.78
C LEU A 42 -11.27 -14.39 -11.48
N LYS A 43 -12.18 -15.18 -10.89
CA LYS A 43 -13.44 -14.67 -10.35
C LYS A 43 -13.11 -13.54 -9.36
N GLN A 44 -13.40 -12.29 -9.72
CA GLN A 44 -13.32 -11.16 -8.82
C GLN A 44 -14.35 -11.34 -7.69
N ARG A 45 -13.88 -11.89 -6.58
CA ARG A 45 -14.64 -12.16 -5.36
C ARG A 45 -14.00 -11.40 -4.19
N ILE A 46 -13.78 -10.10 -4.34
CA ILE A 46 -13.53 -9.26 -3.16
C ILE A 46 -14.89 -8.81 -2.62
N SER A 47 -15.32 -9.46 -1.54
CA SER A 47 -16.48 -9.00 -0.77
C SER A 47 -16.13 -7.71 -0.06
N LEU A 48 -17.12 -6.83 0.21
CA LEU A 48 -16.91 -5.56 0.91
C LEU A 48 -16.17 -5.76 2.24
N LEU A 49 -16.57 -6.77 3.02
CA LEU A 49 -15.94 -7.08 4.29
C LEU A 49 -14.47 -7.53 4.12
N ASN A 50 -14.18 -8.38 3.12
CA ASN A 50 -12.81 -8.81 2.84
C ASN A 50 -11.95 -7.62 2.39
N GLY A 51 -12.50 -6.70 1.59
CA GLY A 51 -11.82 -5.47 1.19
C GLY A 51 -11.50 -4.58 2.39
N CYS A 52 -12.49 -4.33 3.27
CA CYS A 52 -12.27 -3.56 4.49
C CYS A 52 -11.20 -4.17 5.38
N THR A 53 -11.22 -5.49 5.60
CA THR A 53 -10.21 -6.17 6.43
C THR A 53 -8.81 -6.04 5.84
N VAL A 54 -8.65 -6.18 4.52
CA VAL A 54 -7.34 -6.01 3.85
C VAL A 54 -6.84 -4.58 4.01
N ILE A 55 -7.71 -3.58 3.81
CA ILE A 55 -7.34 -2.16 3.97
C ILE A 55 -6.89 -1.90 5.41
N VAL A 56 -7.68 -2.31 6.40
CA VAL A 56 -7.35 -2.13 7.83
C VAL A 56 -6.04 -2.84 8.18
N GLY A 57 -5.84 -4.07 7.71
CA GLY A 57 -4.60 -4.82 7.92
C GLY A 57 -3.38 -4.20 7.25
N SER A 58 -3.57 -3.49 6.13
CA SER A 58 -2.48 -2.80 5.42
C SER A 58 -2.10 -1.47 6.08
N ILE A 59 -3.04 -0.78 6.73
CA ILE A 59 -2.82 0.51 7.40
C ILE A 59 -2.20 0.31 8.79
N ILE A 60 -2.66 -0.69 9.55
CA ILE A 60 -2.14 -0.96 10.90
C ILE A 60 -0.78 -1.67 10.78
N GLY A 61 0.30 -0.92 10.95
CA GLY A 61 1.68 -1.43 10.95
C GLY A 61 2.42 -1.24 12.28
N SER A 62 3.71 -1.55 12.27
CA SER A 62 4.62 -1.41 13.43
C SER A 62 4.85 0.04 13.87
N GLY A 63 4.45 1.03 13.07
CA GLY A 63 4.58 2.45 13.40
C GLY A 63 3.87 2.88 14.68
N ILE A 64 2.83 2.16 15.11
CA ILE A 64 2.10 2.49 16.35
C ILE A 64 2.97 2.38 17.61
N PHE A 65 4.06 1.60 17.57
CA PHE A 65 4.96 1.47 18.72
C PHE A 65 5.91 2.68 18.82
N VAL A 66 6.31 3.25 17.68
CA VAL A 66 7.30 4.34 17.62
C VAL A 66 6.65 5.72 17.68
N SER A 67 5.54 5.91 16.96
CA SER A 67 4.90 7.21 16.78
C SER A 67 4.44 7.90 18.07
N PRO A 68 3.91 7.21 19.11
CA PRO A 68 3.47 7.87 20.33
C PRO A 68 4.59 8.60 21.08
N LYS A 69 5.80 8.02 21.13
CA LYS A 69 6.96 8.65 21.77
C LYS A 69 7.33 9.95 21.04
N GLY A 70 7.40 9.93 19.71
CA GLY A 70 7.71 11.10 18.90
C GLY A 70 6.66 12.21 19.02
N VAL A 71 5.37 11.86 19.04
CA VAL A 71 4.29 12.86 19.20
C VAL A 71 4.28 13.45 20.61
N MET A 72 4.57 12.65 21.64
CA MET A 72 4.63 13.12 23.02
C MET A 72 5.80 14.07 23.25
N GLU A 73 6.99 13.74 22.72
CA GLU A 73 8.16 14.63 22.77
C GLU A 73 7.91 15.95 22.03
N GLY A 74 7.21 15.91 20.89
CA GLY A 74 6.88 17.13 20.12
C GLY A 74 5.74 17.97 20.69
N SER A 75 4.77 17.35 21.36
CA SER A 75 3.57 18.05 21.87
C SER A 75 3.69 18.49 23.32
N GLY A 76 4.56 17.88 24.12
CA GLY A 76 4.79 18.19 25.54
C GLY A 76 3.63 17.90 26.50
N SER A 77 2.41 17.71 25.99
CA SER A 77 1.20 17.41 26.75
C SER A 77 0.37 16.30 26.09
N VAL A 78 -0.20 15.42 26.92
CA VAL A 78 -1.03 14.30 26.47
C VAL A 78 -2.28 14.77 25.73
N GLY A 79 -2.91 15.86 26.18
CA GLY A 79 -4.10 16.42 25.53
C GLY A 79 -3.82 16.89 24.10
N LEU A 80 -2.68 17.55 23.88
CA LEU A 80 -2.24 17.98 22.55
C LEU A 80 -1.88 16.79 21.66
N SER A 81 -1.25 15.74 22.22
CA SER A 81 -0.92 14.53 21.46
C SER A 81 -2.16 13.84 20.88
N LEU A 82 -3.28 13.80 21.63
CA LEU A 82 -4.54 13.22 21.14
C LEU A 82 -5.17 14.05 20.02
N ILE A 83 -5.06 15.37 20.10
CA ILE A 83 -5.53 16.27 19.03
C ILE A 83 -4.73 16.03 17.75
N VAL A 84 -3.40 15.92 17.85
CA VAL A 84 -2.53 15.61 16.69
C VAL A 84 -2.91 14.27 16.06
N TRP A 85 -3.17 13.25 16.88
CA TRP A 85 -3.65 11.96 16.39
C TRP A 85 -4.95 12.07 15.61
N ILE A 86 -5.96 12.75 16.15
CA ILE A 86 -7.26 12.94 15.49
C ILE A 86 -7.08 13.73 14.18
N LEU A 87 -6.30 14.81 14.20
CA LEU A 87 -6.02 15.63 13.01
C LEU A 87 -5.31 14.83 11.91
N SER A 88 -4.34 13.98 12.28
CA SER A 88 -3.66 13.10 11.32
C SER A 88 -4.62 12.09 10.69
N GLY A 89 -5.57 11.55 11.47
CA GLY A 89 -6.61 10.65 10.97
C GLY A 89 -7.55 11.32 9.98
N VAL A 90 -8.00 12.55 10.29
CA VAL A 90 -8.85 13.34 9.37
C VAL A 90 -8.09 13.70 8.10
N TYR A 91 -6.82 14.10 8.21
CA TYR A 91 -5.97 14.40 7.06
C TYR A 91 -5.79 13.17 6.14
N SER A 92 -5.55 12.00 6.74
CA SER A 92 -5.47 10.73 6.00
C SER A 92 -6.79 10.37 5.32
N MET A 93 -7.94 10.65 5.94
CA MET A 93 -9.26 10.38 5.35
C MET A 93 -9.50 11.23 4.11
N ILE A 94 -9.14 12.52 4.13
CA ILE A 94 -9.25 13.41 2.98
C ILE A 94 -8.36 12.89 1.83
N GLY A 95 -7.12 12.51 2.13
CA GLY A 95 -6.22 11.90 1.15
C GLY A 95 -6.80 10.63 0.53
N ALA A 96 -7.33 9.73 1.36
CA ALA A 96 -7.96 8.50 0.89
C ALA A 96 -9.17 8.77 -0.02
N TYR A 97 -9.98 9.78 0.27
CA TYR A 97 -11.09 10.20 -0.58
C TYR A 97 -10.61 10.65 -1.96
N CYS A 98 -9.59 11.52 -2.01
CA CYS A 98 -9.00 11.96 -3.29
C CYS A 98 -8.41 10.79 -4.10
N TYR A 99 -7.72 9.86 -3.42
CA TYR A 99 -7.19 8.65 -4.08
C TYR A 99 -8.28 7.70 -4.53
N SER A 100 -9.42 7.65 -3.85
CA SER A 100 -10.58 6.87 -4.26
C SER A 100 -11.17 7.39 -5.57
N GLU A 101 -11.35 8.71 -5.71
CA GLU A 101 -11.84 9.33 -6.97
C GLU A 101 -10.88 9.11 -8.14
N LEU A 102 -9.58 9.13 -7.87
CA LEU A 102 -8.56 8.87 -8.87
C LEU A 102 -8.53 7.40 -9.28
N GLY A 103 -8.69 6.48 -8.31
CA GLY A 103 -8.73 5.03 -8.55
C GLY A 103 -10.00 4.55 -9.25
N THR A 104 -11.11 5.28 -9.14
CA THR A 104 -12.34 4.99 -9.89
C THR A 104 -12.29 5.57 -11.30
N SER A 105 -11.60 6.70 -11.52
CA SER A 105 -11.43 7.30 -12.85
C SER A 105 -10.41 6.58 -13.73
N ILE A 106 -9.25 6.19 -13.17
CA ILE A 106 -8.14 5.60 -13.93
C ILE A 106 -7.97 4.13 -13.51
N VAL A 107 -8.69 3.22 -14.18
CA VAL A 107 -8.66 1.78 -13.91
C VAL A 107 -7.51 1.11 -14.66
N ARG A 108 -6.27 1.54 -14.38
CA ARG A 108 -5.03 0.96 -14.92
C ARG A 108 -4.18 0.36 -13.80
N SER A 109 -3.49 -0.73 -14.11
CA SER A 109 -2.56 -1.33 -13.16
C SER A 109 -1.32 -0.44 -12.99
N GLY A 110 -0.93 -0.17 -11.73
CA GLY A 110 0.25 0.64 -11.41
C GLY A 110 0.06 1.74 -10.35
N ALA A 111 -1.16 1.95 -9.85
CA ALA A 111 -1.49 2.95 -8.82
C ALA A 111 -0.85 4.32 -9.12
N ASP A 112 -0.04 4.86 -8.22
CA ASP A 112 0.64 6.16 -8.35
C ASP A 112 1.36 6.36 -9.69
N TYR A 113 2.03 5.32 -10.19
CA TYR A 113 2.75 5.40 -11.46
C TYR A 113 1.78 5.60 -12.63
N ALA A 114 0.68 4.83 -12.65
CA ALA A 114 -0.31 4.92 -13.71
C ALA A 114 -1.02 6.28 -13.71
N TYR A 115 -1.30 6.86 -12.54
CA TYR A 115 -1.91 8.17 -12.43
C TYR A 115 -1.02 9.29 -12.98
N ILE A 116 0.27 9.27 -12.64
CA ILE A 116 1.23 10.28 -13.10
C ILE A 116 1.55 10.09 -14.59
N PHE A 117 1.58 8.85 -15.07
CA PHE A 117 1.79 8.54 -16.47
C PHE A 117 0.68 9.13 -17.35
N GLU A 118 -0.58 8.99 -16.94
CA GLU A 118 -1.73 9.53 -17.68
C GLU A 118 -1.77 11.06 -17.65
N ALA A 119 -1.44 11.68 -16.51
CA ALA A 119 -1.53 13.13 -16.35
C ALA A 119 -0.33 13.92 -16.92
N PHE A 120 0.88 13.38 -16.79
CA PHE A 120 2.14 14.11 -17.04
C PHE A 120 3.09 13.42 -18.04
N GLY A 121 2.74 12.23 -18.52
CA GLY A 121 3.52 11.48 -19.50
C GLY A 121 4.66 10.63 -18.92
N PRO A 122 5.45 9.98 -19.80
CA PRO A 122 6.38 8.91 -19.42
C PRO A 122 7.57 9.37 -18.57
N PHE A 123 8.06 10.59 -18.77
CA PHE A 123 9.27 11.07 -18.08
C PHE A 123 9.03 11.32 -16.59
N LEU A 124 7.94 11.99 -16.23
CA LEU A 124 7.59 12.25 -14.82
C LEU A 124 7.17 10.97 -14.10
N ALA A 125 6.51 10.05 -14.80
CA ALA A 125 6.18 8.74 -14.26
C ALA A 125 7.46 7.93 -13.92
N PHE A 126 8.49 7.98 -14.79
CA PHE A 126 9.79 7.37 -14.52
C PHE A 126 10.46 7.97 -13.28
N ILE A 127 10.48 9.29 -13.13
CA ILE A 127 11.10 9.94 -11.95
C ILE A 127 10.36 9.54 -10.66
N ARG A 128 9.03 9.49 -10.68
CA ARG A 128 8.25 9.03 -9.52
C ARG A 128 8.64 7.61 -9.10
N LEU A 129 8.73 6.70 -10.06
CA LEU A 129 9.13 5.31 -9.83
C LEU A 129 10.59 5.21 -9.35
N TRP A 130 11.47 6.01 -9.94
CA TRP A 130 12.88 6.08 -9.56
C TRP A 130 13.05 6.50 -8.10
N VAL A 131 12.38 7.57 -7.69
CA VAL A 131 12.40 8.06 -6.29
C VAL A 131 11.78 7.03 -5.35
N GLU A 132 10.68 6.39 -5.75
CA GLU A 132 10.07 5.34 -4.95
C GLU A 132 11.04 4.19 -4.68
N CYS A 133 11.70 3.68 -5.74
CA CYS A 133 12.60 2.55 -5.65
C CYS A 133 13.93 2.87 -4.94
N MET A 134 14.52 4.04 -5.21
CA MET A 134 15.83 4.40 -4.66
C MET A 134 15.77 5.00 -3.26
N ILE A 135 14.67 5.67 -2.89
CA ILE A 135 14.59 6.43 -1.64
C ILE A 135 13.50 5.86 -0.74
N VAL A 136 12.25 5.83 -1.21
CA VAL A 136 11.10 5.54 -0.33
C VAL A 136 11.16 4.10 0.21
N ARG A 137 11.37 3.11 -0.67
CA ARG A 137 11.41 1.70 -0.26
C ARG A 137 12.58 1.39 0.69
N PRO A 138 13.85 1.78 0.39
CA PRO A 138 14.96 1.53 1.30
C PRO A 138 14.80 2.27 2.63
N CYS A 139 14.34 3.53 2.64
CA CYS A 139 14.12 4.28 3.87
C CYS A 139 13.05 3.63 4.76
N SER A 140 11.95 3.16 4.18
CA SER A 140 10.90 2.47 4.92
C SER A 140 11.42 1.20 5.59
N GLN A 141 12.19 0.38 4.86
CA GLN A 141 12.80 -0.83 5.42
C GLN A 141 13.84 -0.51 6.50
N ALA A 142 14.65 0.53 6.31
CA ALA A 142 15.63 0.96 7.29
C ALA A 142 14.99 1.39 8.61
N ILE A 143 13.88 2.15 8.57
CA ILE A 143 13.14 2.56 9.77
C ILE A 143 12.63 1.32 10.51
N VAL A 144 11.99 0.38 9.82
CA VAL A 144 11.46 -0.85 10.45
C VAL A 144 12.57 -1.68 11.07
N ALA A 145 13.71 -1.84 10.38
CA ALA A 145 14.87 -2.58 10.91
C ALA A 145 15.51 -1.91 12.14
N LEU A 146 15.62 -0.59 12.15
CA LEU A 146 16.12 0.18 13.29
C LEU A 146 15.17 0.06 14.49
N THR A 147 13.86 0.21 14.24
CA THR A 147 12.84 0.04 15.26
C THR A 147 12.89 -1.36 15.87
N PHE A 148 12.95 -2.40 15.03
CA PHE A 148 13.08 -3.78 15.49
C PHE A 148 14.32 -3.97 16.38
N SER A 149 15.48 -3.46 15.93
CA SER A 149 16.73 -3.57 16.67
C SER A 149 16.65 -2.87 18.03
N TYR A 150 16.02 -1.70 18.09
CA TYR A 150 15.81 -0.95 19.32
C TYR A 150 14.95 -1.74 20.32
N TYR A 151 13.81 -2.27 19.87
CA TYR A 151 12.91 -3.03 20.73
C TYR A 151 13.47 -4.37 21.22
N VAL A 152 14.34 -5.03 20.44
CA VAL A 152 14.98 -6.29 20.85
C VAL A 152 16.07 -6.07 21.90
N ILE A 153 16.79 -4.95 21.82
CA ILE A 153 17.91 -4.64 22.72
C ILE A 153 17.42 -4.03 24.04
N GLU A 154 16.29 -3.33 24.04
CA GLU A 154 15.67 -2.73 25.25
C GLU A 154 15.57 -3.69 26.45
N PRO A 155 15.03 -4.93 26.33
CA PRO A 155 14.96 -5.87 27.46
C PRO A 155 16.31 -6.46 27.89
N LEU A 156 17.34 -6.42 27.04
CA LEU A 156 18.67 -6.96 27.36
C LEU A 156 19.50 -6.00 28.22
N PHE A 157 19.18 -4.70 28.21
CA PHE A 157 19.88 -3.67 28.96
C PHE A 157 18.88 -2.74 29.69
N PRO A 158 18.15 -3.25 30.71
CA PRO A 158 17.13 -2.48 31.41
C PRO A 158 17.70 -1.30 32.23
N ASP A 159 18.93 -1.42 32.73
CA ASP A 159 19.56 -0.43 33.65
C ASP A 159 20.69 0.38 33.01
N CYS A 160 20.96 0.21 31.71
CA CYS A 160 22.07 0.86 31.01
C CYS A 160 21.58 1.65 29.80
N THR A 161 22.27 2.75 29.46
CA THR A 161 22.08 3.42 28.18
C THR A 161 22.38 2.42 27.05
N GLN A 162 21.39 2.16 26.20
CA GLN A 162 21.55 1.23 25.07
C GLN A 162 22.79 1.63 24.25
N PRO A 163 23.76 0.72 24.05
CA PRO A 163 24.91 1.02 23.22
C PRO A 163 24.45 1.22 21.78
N ASP A 164 24.55 2.45 21.28
CA ASP A 164 24.16 2.82 19.91
C ASP A 164 24.82 1.93 18.86
N ASP A 165 26.03 1.46 19.14
CA ASP A 165 26.77 0.56 18.25
C ASP A 165 26.09 -0.81 18.09
N ALA A 166 25.50 -1.36 19.17
CA ALA A 166 24.79 -2.63 19.11
C ALA A 166 23.50 -2.51 18.29
N VAL A 167 22.75 -1.41 18.45
CA VAL A 167 21.54 -1.11 17.68
C VAL A 167 21.89 -0.96 16.19
N LYS A 168 22.97 -0.24 15.88
CA LYS A 168 23.44 -0.02 14.49
C LYS A 168 23.93 -1.31 13.84
N ILE A 169 24.70 -2.15 14.55
CA ILE A 169 25.20 -3.43 14.02
C ILE A 169 24.03 -4.39 13.77
N LEU A 170 23.09 -4.52 14.71
CA LEU A 170 21.91 -5.37 14.53
C LEU A 170 21.04 -4.88 13.36
N ALA A 171 20.81 -3.56 13.28
CA ALA A 171 20.07 -2.98 12.16
C ALA A 171 20.77 -3.22 10.82
N ALA A 172 22.10 -3.08 10.76
CA ALA A 172 22.88 -3.35 9.55
C ALA A 172 22.80 -4.83 9.12
N ILE A 173 22.80 -5.78 10.07
CA ILE A 173 22.59 -7.20 9.79
C ILE A 173 21.17 -7.46 9.27
N CYS A 174 20.16 -6.85 9.89
CA CYS A 174 18.77 -6.98 9.44
C CYS A 174 18.57 -6.42 8.03
N ILE A 175 19.11 -5.23 7.74
CA ILE A 175 19.01 -4.60 6.42
C ILE A 175 19.75 -5.43 5.36
N SER A 176 20.98 -5.87 5.65
CA SER A 176 21.76 -6.69 4.70
C SER A 176 21.09 -8.02 4.36
N LYS A 177 20.37 -8.63 5.31
CA LYS A 177 19.58 -9.85 5.05
C LYS A 177 18.24 -9.63 4.36
N PHE A 178 17.73 -8.40 4.33
CA PHE A 178 16.46 -8.07 3.70
C PHE A 178 16.63 -7.53 2.27
N ILE A 179 17.82 -6.98 1.97
CA ILE A 179 18.19 -6.44 0.64
C ILE A 179 18.79 -7.50 -0.30
N ILE A 180 19.19 -8.66 0.22
CA ILE A 180 19.70 -9.83 -0.52
C ILE A 180 18.65 -10.92 -0.55
#